data_AF-A0A349YRW5-F1
#
_entry.id   AF-A0A349YRW5-F1
#
_cell.length_a   1.000
_cell.length_b   1.000
_cell.length_c   1.000
_cell.angle_alpha   90.00
_cell.angle_beta   90.00
_cell.angle_gamma   90.00
#
_symmetry.space_group_name_H-M   'P 1'
#
loop_
_entity.id
_entity.type
_entity.pdbx_description
1 polymer ?
#
loop_
_entity_poly.entity_id
_entity_poly.type
_entity_poly.pdbx_seq_one_letter_code
_entity_poly.pdbx_strand_id
1 'polypeptide(L)'
;MLSLYSSKRILVPTPRFIVFYNGQDTFWDTKEMKLSDAFEQKTDCPDLELKLIRRDEREIGREEGLQKGIKCYILDNLEDHVPDERIIIKLQKIFGILPEEGRQLVSSYRQAK
;
A
#
# COMPACT_ATOMS: atom_id res chain seq x y z
N MET A 1 -23.15 30.12 -27.21
CA MET A 1 -21.72 30.43 -27.40
C MET A 1 -21.05 30.30 -26.04
N LEU A 2 -20.21 29.28 -25.84
CA LEU A 2 -19.45 29.15 -24.58
C LEU A 2 -18.37 30.24 -24.59
N SER A 3 -18.43 31.18 -23.65
CA SER A 3 -17.36 32.16 -23.43
C SER A 3 -16.11 31.41 -22.97
N LEU A 4 -15.01 31.48 -23.73
CA LEU A 4 -13.71 30.93 -23.34
C LEU A 4 -13.21 31.52 -22.01
N TYR A 5 -13.63 32.74 -21.70
CA TYR A 5 -13.21 33.49 -20.52
C TYR A 5 -14.42 33.70 -19.63
N SER A 6 -14.67 32.72 -18.76
CA SER A 6 -15.66 32.82 -17.69
C SER A 6 -14.95 32.59 -16.37
N SER A 7 -15.20 33.45 -15.38
CA SER A 7 -14.77 33.25 -13.99
C SER A 7 -15.58 32.14 -13.30
N LYS A 8 -16.61 31.59 -13.96
CA LYS A 8 -17.41 30.49 -13.43
C LYS A 8 -16.62 29.19 -13.55
N ARG A 9 -16.36 28.53 -12.41
CA ARG A 9 -15.72 27.22 -12.35
C ARG A 9 -16.52 26.20 -13.16
N ILE A 10 -15.89 25.58 -14.14
CA ILE A 10 -16.46 24.47 -14.91
C ILE A 10 -16.15 23.18 -14.17
N LEU A 11 -17.19 22.42 -13.83
CA LEU A 11 -17.02 21.08 -13.29
C LEU A 11 -16.73 20.13 -14.47
N VAL A 12 -15.53 19.56 -14.48
CA VAL A 12 -15.19 18.48 -15.41
C VAL A 12 -15.53 17.13 -14.77
N PRO A 13 -15.99 16.13 -15.55
CA PRO A 13 -16.22 14.80 -15.03
C PRO A 13 -14.92 14.18 -14.50
N THR A 14 -15.03 13.21 -13.61
CA THR A 14 -13.88 12.47 -13.08
C THR A 14 -13.10 11.82 -14.25
N PRO A 15 -11.82 12.16 -14.44
CA PRO A 15 -11.03 11.61 -15.54
C PRO A 15 -10.75 10.13 -15.29
N ARG A 16 -10.78 9.34 -16.37
CA ARG A 16 -10.47 7.90 -16.35
C ARG A 16 -9.27 7.65 -17.24
N PHE A 17 -8.19 7.15 -16.64
CA PHE A 17 -6.94 6.86 -17.35
C PHE A 17 -6.84 5.36 -17.61
N ILE A 18 -6.53 4.97 -18.85
CA ILE A 18 -6.33 3.59 -19.27
C ILE A 18 -4.96 3.50 -19.89
N VAL A 19 -4.09 2.64 -19.37
CA VAL A 19 -2.76 2.37 -19.92
C VAL A 19 -2.74 0.95 -20.46
N PHE A 20 -2.43 0.80 -21.75
CA PHE A 20 -2.22 -0.49 -22.38
C PHE A 20 -0.74 -0.87 -22.22
N TYR A 21 -0.46 -1.92 -21.46
CA TYR A 21 0.88 -2.47 -21.31
C TYR A 21 1.00 -3.74 -22.16
N ASN A 22 1.76 -3.66 -23.25
CA ASN A 22 2.04 -4.79 -24.17
C ASN A 22 3.42 -5.42 -23.91
N GLY A 23 4.02 -5.19 -22.74
CA GLY A 23 5.34 -5.73 -22.42
C GLY A 23 5.28 -7.17 -21.94
N GLN A 24 6.40 -7.88 -22.10
CA GLN A 24 6.65 -9.22 -21.57
C GLN A 24 7.50 -9.17 -20.30
N ASP A 25 7.75 -7.98 -19.72
CA ASP A 25 8.65 -7.87 -18.57
C ASP A 25 8.05 -8.62 -17.37
N THR A 26 8.85 -9.53 -16.84
CA THR A 26 8.55 -10.31 -15.64
C THR A 26 9.16 -9.69 -14.39
N PHE A 27 9.56 -8.41 -14.43
CA PHE A 27 10.21 -7.77 -13.29
C PHE A 27 9.19 -7.23 -12.29
N TRP A 28 9.39 -7.60 -11.02
CA TRP A 28 8.46 -7.46 -9.90
C TRP A 28 8.87 -6.31 -8.96
N ASP A 29 9.33 -5.19 -9.54
CA ASP A 29 9.69 -4.00 -8.78
C ASP A 29 8.63 -2.91 -8.98
N THR A 30 8.37 -2.14 -7.92
CA THR A 30 7.48 -0.97 -7.96
C THR A 30 7.93 -0.02 -9.06
N LYS A 31 7.06 0.18 -10.07
CA LYS A 31 7.35 1.06 -11.21
C LYS A 31 6.46 2.30 -11.16
N GLU A 32 7.09 3.45 -11.00
CA GLU A 32 6.46 4.75 -11.30
C GLU A 32 6.52 4.96 -12.80
N MET A 33 5.38 5.27 -13.40
CA MET A 33 5.25 5.70 -14.79
C MET A 33 4.66 7.11 -14.81
N LYS A 34 5.32 8.04 -15.51
CA LYS A 34 4.85 9.41 -15.65
C LYS A 34 4.26 9.62 -17.03
N LEU A 35 3.23 10.46 -17.11
CA LEU A 35 2.65 10.82 -18.41
C LEU A 35 3.65 11.63 -19.24
N SER A 36 4.46 12.48 -18.60
CA SER A 36 5.50 13.27 -19.25
C SER A 36 6.57 12.43 -19.96
N ASP A 37 6.78 11.17 -19.54
CA ASP A 37 7.69 10.24 -20.22
C ASP A 37 7.25 10.03 -21.69
N ALA A 38 5.96 10.14 -21.98
CA ALA A 38 5.37 9.98 -23.31
C ALA A 38 5.31 11.28 -24.14
N PHE A 39 5.70 12.43 -23.59
CA PHE A 39 5.67 13.68 -24.35
C PHE A 39 6.74 13.68 -25.45
N GLU A 40 6.36 14.16 -26.64
CA GLU A 40 7.26 14.35 -27.78
C GLU A 40 8.32 15.41 -27.46
N GLN A 41 7.90 16.52 -26.85
CA GLN A 41 8.79 17.53 -26.30
C GLN A 41 9.06 17.24 -24.83
N LYS A 42 10.33 17.05 -24.46
CA LYS A 42 10.71 16.80 -23.07
C LYS A 42 10.66 18.08 -22.25
N THR A 43 10.14 17.96 -21.04
CA THR A 43 10.07 19.04 -20.05
C THR A 43 10.18 18.43 -18.65
N ASP A 44 10.92 19.08 -17.79
CA ASP A 44 11.05 18.68 -16.38
C ASP A 44 9.86 19.19 -15.53
N CYS A 45 9.16 20.22 -16.01
CA CYS A 45 8.09 20.90 -15.29
C CYS A 45 6.84 21.03 -16.19
N PRO A 46 6.08 19.95 -16.41
CA PRO A 46 4.82 20.03 -17.15
C PRO A 46 3.73 20.71 -16.30
N ASP A 47 2.87 21.51 -16.96
CA ASP A 47 1.72 22.15 -16.30
C ASP A 47 0.70 21.14 -15.75
N LEU A 48 0.71 19.90 -16.27
CA LEU A 48 -0.09 18.79 -15.78
C LEU A 48 0.74 17.49 -15.84
N GLU A 49 0.88 16.82 -14.69
CA GLU A 49 1.57 15.53 -14.55
C GLU A 49 0.63 14.47 -13.97
N LEU A 50 0.67 13.26 -14.54
CA LEU A 50 -0.01 12.10 -14.00
C LEU A 50 1.03 11.01 -13.68
N LYS A 51 1.00 10.53 -12.45
CA LYS A 51 1.89 9.46 -11.97
C LYS A 51 1.08 8.21 -11.70
N LEU A 52 1.46 7.10 -12.32
CA LEU A 52 0.93 5.78 -12.05
C LEU A 52 1.99 4.98 -11.29
N ILE A 53 1.63 4.52 -10.09
CA ILE A 53 2.49 3.68 -9.27
C ILE A 53 1.94 2.26 -9.36
N ARG A 54 2.64 1.39 -10.08
CA ARG A 54 2.33 -0.05 -10.09
C ARG A 54 2.98 -0.67 -8.86
N ARG A 55 2.17 -1.23 -7.97
CA ARG A 55 2.63 -2.01 -6.81
C ARG A 55 2.47 -3.50 -7.11
N ASP A 56 3.42 -4.31 -6.70
CA ASP A 56 3.36 -5.76 -6.89
C ASP A 56 2.30 -6.38 -5.98
N GLU A 57 1.32 -7.05 -6.59
CA GLU A 57 0.28 -7.80 -5.88
C GLU A 57 0.88 -8.92 -5.00
N ARG A 58 2.09 -9.40 -5.32
CA ARG A 58 2.84 -10.36 -4.49
C ARG A 58 3.34 -9.75 -3.18
N GLU A 59 3.76 -8.50 -3.19
CA GLU A 59 4.25 -7.83 -1.98
C GLU A 59 3.08 -7.48 -1.05
N ILE A 60 1.95 -7.03 -1.63
CA ILE A 60 0.68 -6.86 -0.91
C ILE A 60 0.22 -8.20 -0.33
N GLY A 61 0.21 -9.28 -1.13
CA GLY A 61 -0.16 -10.61 -0.65
C GLY A 61 0.78 -11.17 0.42
N ARG A 62 2.08 -10.86 0.35
CA ARG A 62 3.06 -11.25 1.37
C ARG A 62 2.85 -10.49 2.67
N GLU A 63 2.62 -9.17 2.60
CA GLU A 63 2.36 -8.34 3.78
C GLU A 63 1.03 -8.73 4.44
N GLU A 64 -0.04 -8.90 3.65
CA GLU A 64 -1.32 -9.42 4.16
C GLU A 64 -1.18 -10.82 4.76
N GLY A 65 -0.42 -11.71 4.11
CA GLY A 65 -0.15 -13.06 4.60
C GLY A 65 0.62 -13.04 5.91
N LEU A 66 1.62 -12.17 6.03
CA LEU A 66 2.41 -11.97 7.24
C LEU A 66 1.53 -11.43 8.37
N GLN A 67 0.70 -10.42 8.12
CA GLN A 67 -0.23 -9.86 9.11
C GLN A 67 -1.26 -10.89 9.58
N LYS A 68 -1.85 -11.66 8.66
CA LYS A 68 -2.76 -12.76 8.99
C LYS A 68 -2.06 -13.83 9.82
N GLY A 69 -0.81 -14.20 9.47
CA GLY A 69 -0.01 -15.17 10.22
C GLY A 69 0.31 -14.71 11.64
N ILE A 70 0.75 -13.44 11.81
CA ILE A 70 1.00 -12.84 13.13
C ILE A 70 -0.29 -12.82 13.96
N LYS A 71 -1.42 -12.45 13.34
CA LYS A 71 -2.73 -12.44 14.01
C LYS A 71 -3.12 -13.83 14.51
N CYS A 72 -3.07 -14.86 13.65
CA CYS A 72 -3.38 -16.23 14.06
C CYS A 72 -2.47 -16.68 15.20
N TYR A 73 -1.15 -16.45 15.07
CA TYR A 73 -0.19 -16.80 16.11
C TYR A 73 -0.51 -16.16 17.47
N ILE A 74 -0.84 -14.86 17.49
CA ILE A 74 -1.20 -14.16 18.73
C ILE A 74 -2.49 -14.73 19.32
N LEU A 75 -3.52 -14.93 18.51
CA LEU A 75 -4.81 -15.44 18.97
C LEU A 75 -4.69 -16.85 19.55
N ASP A 76 -3.94 -17.74 18.91
CA ASP A 76 -3.71 -19.11 19.38
C ASP A 76 -3.00 -19.10 20.74
N ASN A 77 -1.95 -18.30 20.91
CA ASN A 77 -1.22 -18.21 22.18
C ASN A 77 -2.06 -17.56 23.29
N LEU A 78 -2.93 -16.60 22.95
CA LEU A 78 -3.86 -16.00 23.89
C LEU A 78 -4.94 -16.99 24.36
N GLU A 79 -5.40 -17.88 23.46
CA GLU A 79 -6.34 -18.96 23.79
C GLU A 79 -5.71 -20.00 24.72
N ASP A 80 -4.43 -20.33 24.50
CA ASP A 80 -3.64 -21.22 25.37
C ASP A 80 -3.23 -20.58 26.71
N HIS A 81 -3.72 -19.38 27.04
CA HIS A 81 -3.36 -18.61 28.22
C HIS A 81 -1.84 -18.40 28.40
N VAL A 82 -1.10 -18.30 27.30
CA VAL A 82 0.33 -18.00 27.32
C VAL A 82 0.55 -16.54 27.78
N PRO A 83 1.48 -16.28 28.70
CA PRO A 83 1.78 -14.91 29.15
C PRO A 83 2.24 -14.00 28.00
N ASP A 84 1.77 -12.76 28.00
CA ASP A 84 2.02 -11.75 26.95
C ASP A 84 3.51 -11.54 26.70
N GLU A 85 4.34 -11.53 27.76
CA GLU A 85 5.79 -11.37 27.66
C GLU A 85 6.42 -12.47 26.78
N ARG A 86 5.93 -13.70 26.89
CA ARG A 86 6.45 -14.83 26.10
C ARG A 86 6.04 -14.73 24.64
N ILE A 87 4.85 -14.20 24.36
CA ILE A 87 4.36 -13.94 23.01
C ILE A 87 5.23 -12.85 22.36
N ILE A 88 5.45 -11.74 23.07
CA ILE A 88 6.23 -10.58 22.57
C ILE A 88 7.68 -10.97 22.28
N ILE A 89 8.35 -11.74 23.17
CA ILE A 89 9.72 -12.21 22.94
C ILE A 89 9.81 -13.05 21.66
N LYS A 90 8.83 -13.92 21.41
CA LYS A 90 8.79 -14.74 20.20
C LYS A 90 8.47 -13.91 18.95
N LEU A 91 7.58 -12.92 19.04
CA LEU A 91 7.29 -11.99 17.95
C LEU A 91 8.55 -11.20 17.54
N GLN A 92 9.30 -10.72 18.52
CA GLN A 92 10.56 -10.02 18.28
C GLN A 92 11.60 -10.95 17.62
N LYS A 93 11.73 -12.19 18.10
CA LYS A 93 12.71 -13.14 17.58
C LYS A 93 12.39 -13.66 16.17
N ILE A 94 11.11 -13.90 15.87
CA ILE A 94 10.67 -14.56 14.63
C ILE A 94 10.36 -13.54 13.54
N PHE A 95 9.75 -12.41 13.89
CA PHE A 95 9.26 -11.42 12.94
C PHE A 95 10.00 -10.08 13.01
N GLY A 96 10.95 -9.92 13.93
CA GLY A 96 11.72 -8.68 14.07
C GLY A 96 10.92 -7.51 14.66
N ILE A 97 9.73 -7.77 15.21
CA ILE A 97 8.82 -6.74 15.72
C ILE A 97 9.39 -6.12 17.00
N LEU A 98 9.28 -4.79 17.14
CA LEU A 98 9.72 -4.10 18.34
C LEU A 98 8.83 -4.49 19.54
N PRO A 99 9.39 -4.57 20.77
CA PRO A 99 8.61 -4.96 21.94
C PRO A 99 7.36 -4.09 22.20
N GLU A 100 7.44 -2.79 21.92
CA GLU A 100 6.30 -1.87 22.06
C GLU A 100 5.19 -2.15 21.04
N GLU A 101 5.56 -2.40 19.79
CA GLU A 101 4.61 -2.76 18.73
C GLU A 101 3.95 -4.11 19.03
N GLY A 102 4.72 -5.08 19.54
CA GLY A 102 4.19 -6.36 20.01
C GLY A 102 3.15 -6.20 21.12
N ARG A 103 3.39 -5.32 22.10
CA ARG A 103 2.42 -5.00 23.16
C ARG A 103 1.13 -4.41 22.59
N GLN A 104 1.25 -3.47 21.65
CA GLN A 104 0.09 -2.85 21.01
C GLN A 104 -0.74 -3.85 20.22
N LEU A 105 -0.09 -4.76 19.48
CA LEU A 105 -0.76 -5.83 18.73
C LEU A 105 -1.49 -6.81 19.66
N VAL A 106 -0.86 -7.25 20.74
CA VAL A 106 -1.50 -8.16 21.71
C VAL A 106 -2.71 -7.48 22.37
N SER A 107 -2.59 -6.20 22.75
CA SER A 107 -3.68 -5.42 23.34
C SER A 107 -4.86 -5.22 22.37
N SER A 108 -4.58 -4.89 21.10
CA SER A 108 -5.63 -4.68 20.11
C SER A 108 -6.37 -5.97 19.77
N TYR A 109 -5.67 -7.11 19.65
CA TYR A 109 -6.31 -8.40 19.38
C TYR A 109 -7.04 -8.99 20.59
N ARG A 110 -6.63 -8.67 21.82
CA ARG A 110 -7.37 -9.05 23.04
C ARG A 110 -8.72 -8.30 23.14
N GLN A 111 -8.78 -7.05 22.68
CA GLN A 111 -10.00 -6.23 22.69
C GLN A 111 -10.97 -6.57 21.54
N ALA A 112 -10.49 -7.24 20.49
CA ALA A 112 -11.28 -7.63 19.33
C ALA A 112 -12.00 -8.98 19.50
N LYS A 113 -11.89 -9.62 20.67
CA LYS A 113 -12.54 -10.88 21.06
C LYS A 113 -13.65 -10.59 22.07
#